data_AF-A0A2V8MM39-F1
#
_entry.id   AF-A0A2V8MM39-F1
#
_cell.length_a   1.000
_cell.length_b   1.000
_cell.length_c   1.000
_cell.angle_alpha   90.00
_cell.angle_beta   90.00
_cell.angle_gamma   90.00
#
_symmetry.space_group_name_H-M   'P 1'
#
loop_
_entity.id
_entity.type
_entity.pdbx_description
1 polymer ?
#
loop_
_entity_poly.entity_id
_entity_poly.type
_entity_poly.pdbx_seq_one_letter_code
_entity_poly.pdbx_strand_id
1 'polypeptide(L)'
;MKIVDLKKRLRPNRRSETVSIAIPDDILTDLDRVRAHLGFSSIEALIRAYVGQGLRADLERLEAAPNLTVLIDTLRRHGVDEKVIAVAMREAEMASTLTRTARQSKKARRD
;
A
#
# COMPACT_ATOMS: atom_id res chain seq x y z
N MET A 1 -0.24 5.73 -7.21
CA MET A 1 -1.30 5.12 -8.04
C MET A 1 -1.44 5.86 -9.39
N LYS A 2 -1.51 5.15 -10.52
CA LYS A 2 -1.59 5.76 -11.86
C LYS A 2 -3.00 6.28 -12.18
N ILE A 3 -3.09 7.34 -13.00
CA ILE A 3 -4.36 8.03 -13.35
C ILE A 3 -5.39 7.10 -14.03
N VAL A 4 -4.92 6.05 -14.69
CA VAL A 4 -5.74 5.03 -15.35
C VAL A 4 -6.50 4.15 -14.36
N ASP A 5 -5.93 3.91 -13.17
CA ASP A 5 -6.55 3.07 -12.14
C ASP A 5 -7.57 3.86 -11.32
N LEU A 6 -7.39 5.18 -11.21
CA LEU A 6 -8.39 6.09 -10.65
C LEU A 6 -9.68 6.07 -11.50
N LYS A 7 -9.55 6.15 -12.83
CA LYS A 7 -10.69 6.07 -13.76
C LYS A 7 -11.43 4.73 -13.67
N LYS A 8 -10.74 3.61 -13.44
CA LYS A 8 -11.39 2.30 -13.20
C LYS A 8 -12.20 2.29 -11.91
N ARG A 9 -11.72 2.94 -10.85
CA ARG A 9 -12.40 3.00 -9.55
C ARG A 9 -13.62 3.92 -9.51
N LEU A 10 -13.69 4.91 -10.40
CA LEU A 10 -14.81 5.86 -10.52
C LEU A 10 -15.94 5.38 -11.43
N ARG A 11 -15.89 4.14 -11.95
CA ARG A 11 -16.96 3.61 -12.80
C ARG A 11 -18.23 3.40 -11.98
N PRO A 12 -19.38 3.97 -12.39
CA PRO A 12 -20.66 3.65 -11.76
C PRO A 12 -20.99 2.18 -11.99
N ASN A 13 -21.72 1.58 -11.04
CA ASN A 13 -22.23 0.21 -11.13
C ASN A 13 -21.16 -0.90 -11.26
N ARG A 14 -19.98 -0.70 -10.65
CA ARG A 14 -18.98 -1.77 -10.53
C ARG A 14 -19.56 -2.94 -9.73
N ARG A 15 -19.27 -4.18 -10.15
CA ARG A 15 -19.63 -5.38 -9.39
C ARG A 15 -19.01 -5.29 -7.99
N SER A 16 -19.84 -5.47 -6.96
CA SER A 16 -19.42 -5.61 -5.57
C SER A 16 -19.72 -7.01 -5.08
N GLU A 17 -18.89 -7.50 -4.16
CA GLU A 17 -19.11 -8.74 -3.41
C GLU A 17 -19.25 -8.40 -1.94
N THR A 18 -20.12 -9.14 -1.25
CA THR A 18 -20.36 -8.95 0.19
C THR A 18 -19.32 -9.73 0.97
N VAL A 19 -18.64 -9.03 1.88
CA VAL A 19 -17.71 -9.63 2.84
C VAL A 19 -18.31 -9.50 4.23
N SER A 20 -18.55 -10.63 4.89
CA SER A 20 -19.07 -10.68 6.27
C SER A 20 -17.92 -10.88 7.25
N ILE A 21 -17.81 -9.99 8.24
CA ILE A 21 -16.81 -10.05 9.31
C ILE A 21 -17.48 -9.90 10.67
N ALA A 22 -17.01 -10.64 11.67
CA ALA A 22 -17.39 -10.41 13.05
C ALA A 22 -16.54 -9.26 13.62
N ILE A 23 -17.19 -8.28 14.25
CA ILE A 23 -16.52 -7.14 14.89
C ILE A 23 -16.88 -7.19 16.37
N PRO A 24 -15.89 -7.13 17.28
CA PRO A 24 -16.15 -7.02 18.71
C PRO A 24 -16.99 -5.79 19.09
N ASP A 25 -17.81 -5.91 20.13
CA ASP A 25 -18.77 -4.86 20.54
C ASP A 25 -18.09 -3.56 20.99
N ASP A 26 -16.93 -3.67 21.63
CA ASP A 26 -16.10 -2.52 22.03
C ASP A 26 -15.63 -1.74 20.80
N ILE A 27 -15.18 -2.45 19.76
CA ILE A 27 -14.77 -1.85 18.48
C ILE A 27 -15.96 -1.21 17.76
N LEU A 28 -17.14 -1.84 17.78
CA LEU A 28 -18.37 -1.23 17.22
C LEU A 28 -18.72 0.08 17.92
N THR A 29 -18.58 0.12 19.24
CA THR A 29 -18.82 1.33 20.04
C THR A 29 -17.88 2.45 19.65
N ASP A 30 -16.59 2.15 19.50
CA ASP A 30 -15.60 3.14 19.07
C ASP A 30 -15.79 3.58 17.63
N LEU A 31 -16.17 2.68 16.72
CA LEU A 31 -16.49 3.01 15.34
C LEU A 31 -17.67 3.99 15.25
N ASP A 32 -18.70 3.85 16.08
CA ASP A 32 -19.83 4.78 16.06
C ASP A 32 -19.44 6.18 16.56
N ARG A 33 -18.63 6.26 17.63
CA ARG A 33 -18.08 7.53 18.13
C ARG A 33 -17.24 8.24 17.06
N VAL A 34 -16.34 7.50 16.44
CA VAL A 34 -15.43 8.03 15.41
C VAL A 34 -16.22 8.45 14.17
N ARG A 35 -17.21 7.66 13.75
CA ARG A 35 -18.08 7.98 12.62
C ARG A 35 -18.79 9.31 12.85
N ALA A 36 -19.40 9.50 14.01
CA ALA A 36 -20.08 10.75 14.35
C ALA A 36 -19.11 11.93 14.39
N HIS A 37 -17.94 11.75 15.02
CA HIS A 37 -16.92 12.79 15.13
C HIS A 37 -16.35 13.23 13.78
N LEU A 38 -16.15 12.29 12.86
CA LEU A 38 -15.62 12.55 11.51
C LEU A 38 -16.72 12.88 10.48
N GLY A 39 -17.99 12.95 10.89
CA GLY A 39 -19.11 13.35 10.03
C GLY A 39 -19.56 12.29 9.01
N PHE A 40 -19.28 11.01 9.24
CA PHE A 40 -19.75 9.93 8.38
C PHE A 40 -21.22 9.58 8.68
N SER A 41 -21.99 9.30 7.64
CA SER A 41 -23.42 8.95 7.76
C SER A 41 -23.67 7.55 8.31
N SER A 42 -22.76 6.59 8.10
CA SER A 42 -22.88 5.21 8.58
C SER A 42 -21.52 4.58 8.92
N ILE A 43 -21.51 3.56 9.77
CA ILE A 43 -20.28 2.84 10.16
C ILE A 43 -19.67 2.18 8.92
N GLU A 44 -20.52 1.65 8.05
CA GLU A 44 -20.11 1.08 6.77
C GLU A 44 -19.41 2.12 5.85
N ALA A 45 -19.86 3.38 5.85
CA ALA A 45 -19.19 4.45 5.11
C ALA A 45 -17.80 4.75 5.67
N LEU A 46 -17.66 4.78 7.01
CA LEU A 46 -16.36 4.94 7.68
C LEU A 46 -15.42 3.77 7.36
N ILE A 47 -15.90 2.52 7.48
CA ILE A 47 -15.11 1.32 7.19
C ILE A 47 -14.62 1.34 5.74
N ARG A 48 -15.50 1.65 4.77
CA ARG A 48 -15.11 1.79 3.36
C ARG A 48 -14.02 2.84 3.16
N ALA A 49 -14.10 3.96 3.87
CA ALA A 49 -13.09 5.01 3.80
C ALA A 49 -11.74 4.53 4.34
N TYR A 50 -11.72 3.88 5.51
CA TYR A 50 -10.51 3.33 6.14
C TYR A 50 -9.85 2.26 5.26
N VAL A 51 -10.62 1.29 4.81
CA VAL A 51 -10.13 0.25 3.88
C VAL A 51 -9.58 0.89 2.61
N GLY A 52 -10.31 1.85 2.04
CA GLY A 52 -9.89 2.54 0.83
C GLY A 52 -8.61 3.36 1.00
N GLN A 53 -8.38 3.96 2.17
CA GLN A 53 -7.17 4.72 2.50
C GLN A 53 -5.97 3.79 2.70
N GLY A 54 -6.09 2.78 3.57
CA GLY A 54 -5.03 1.82 3.84
C GLY A 54 -4.60 1.07 2.58
N LEU A 55 -5.56 0.56 1.82
CA LEU A 55 -5.29 -0.17 0.59
C LEU A 55 -4.60 0.69 -0.47
N ARG A 56 -4.93 1.99 -0.57
CA ARG A 56 -4.22 2.90 -1.50
C ARG A 56 -2.76 3.08 -1.08
N ALA A 57 -2.50 3.33 0.20
CA ALA A 57 -1.15 3.51 0.71
C ALA A 57 -0.30 2.23 0.55
N ASP A 58 -0.90 1.06 0.77
CA ASP A 58 -0.21 -0.22 0.60
C ASP A 58 0.02 -0.57 -0.86
N LEU A 59 -0.97 -0.34 -1.74
CA LEU A 59 -0.79 -0.50 -3.18
C LEU A 59 0.28 0.43 -3.73
N GLU A 60 0.36 1.68 -3.26
CA GLU A 60 1.45 2.58 -3.62
C GLU A 60 2.80 2.07 -3.16
N ARG A 61 2.87 1.45 -1.97
CA ARG A 61 4.10 0.82 -1.48
C ARG A 61 4.49 -0.40 -2.32
N LEU A 62 3.51 -1.19 -2.76
CA LEU A 62 3.71 -2.33 -3.65
C LEU A 62 4.13 -1.89 -5.06
N GLU A 63 3.55 -0.81 -5.58
CA GLU A 63 3.89 -0.22 -6.89
C GLU A 63 5.22 0.56 -6.87
N ALA A 64 5.61 1.10 -5.71
CA ALA A 64 6.87 1.82 -5.50
C ALA A 64 8.05 0.88 -5.20
N ALA A 65 7.79 -0.41 -4.94
CA ALA A 65 8.80 -1.40 -5.25
C ALA A 65 9.08 -1.23 -6.75
N PRO A 66 10.33 -0.97 -7.18
CA PRO A 66 10.63 -0.90 -8.60
C PRO A 66 10.00 -2.12 -9.25
N ASN A 67 9.47 -2.00 -10.46
CA ASN A 67 9.11 -3.16 -11.28
C ASN A 67 10.40 -3.94 -11.58
N LEU A 68 11.01 -4.48 -10.53
CA LEU A 68 12.34 -5.06 -10.47
C LEU A 68 12.31 -6.32 -11.30
N THR A 69 11.19 -7.04 -11.27
CA THR A 69 10.85 -8.09 -12.22
C THR A 69 10.87 -7.62 -13.68
N VAL A 70 10.19 -6.53 -14.04
CA VAL A 70 10.22 -6.01 -15.42
C VAL A 70 11.62 -5.53 -15.81
N LEU A 71 12.33 -4.89 -14.89
CA LEU A 71 13.68 -4.39 -15.07
C LEU A 71 14.67 -5.54 -15.28
N ILE A 72 14.62 -6.56 -14.43
CA ILE A 72 15.40 -7.80 -14.55
C ILE A 72 15.11 -8.47 -15.89
N ASP A 73 13.84 -8.61 -16.26
CA ASP A 73 13.45 -9.20 -17.54
C ASP A 73 13.91 -8.37 -18.74
N THR A 74 13.95 -7.04 -18.65
CA THR A 74 14.57 -6.21 -19.69
C THR A 74 16.09 -6.39 -19.74
N LEU A 75 16.78 -6.44 -18.60
CA LEU A 75 18.23 -6.63 -18.54
C LEU A 75 18.65 -7.99 -19.09
N ARG A 76 17.92 -9.05 -18.75
CA ARG A 76 18.12 -10.39 -19.34
C ARG A 76 17.94 -10.37 -20.85
N ARG A 77 16.89 -9.72 -21.36
CA ARG A 77 16.66 -9.56 -22.81
C ARG A 77 17.76 -8.76 -23.52
N HIS A 78 18.42 -7.85 -22.82
CA HIS A 78 19.58 -7.11 -23.31
C HIS A 78 20.91 -7.85 -23.13
N GLY A 79 20.90 -9.10 -22.66
CA GLY A 79 22.09 -9.95 -22.55
C GLY A 79 22.94 -9.68 -21.31
N VAL A 80 22.39 -9.02 -20.29
CA VAL A 80 23.10 -8.84 -19.01
C VAL A 80 23.19 -10.19 -18.30
N ASP A 81 24.40 -10.55 -17.89
CA ASP A 81 24.68 -11.81 -17.20
C ASP A 81 23.91 -11.89 -15.87
N GLU A 82 23.32 -13.05 -15.60
CA GLU A 82 22.53 -13.32 -14.39
C GLU A 82 23.33 -13.05 -13.10
N LYS A 83 24.65 -13.29 -13.12
CA LYS A 83 25.52 -13.00 -11.97
C LYS A 83 25.57 -11.50 -11.66
N VAL A 84 25.59 -10.66 -12.68
CA VAL A 84 25.61 -9.20 -12.53
C VAL A 84 24.27 -8.71 -11.98
N ILE A 85 23.16 -9.25 -12.50
CA ILE A 85 21.81 -8.96 -12.00
C ILE A 85 21.69 -9.35 -10.52
N ALA A 86 22.15 -10.55 -10.15
CA ALA A 86 22.08 -11.04 -8.77
C ALA A 86 22.93 -10.20 -7.79
N VAL A 87 24.10 -9.70 -8.22
CA VAL A 87 24.92 -8.78 -7.42
C VAL A 87 24.21 -7.44 -7.23
N ALA A 88 23.73 -6.83 -8.32
CA ALA A 88 23.04 -5.55 -8.28
C ALA A 88 21.76 -5.59 -7.42
N MET A 89 21.03 -6.71 -7.43
CA MET A 89 19.86 -6.91 -6.56
C MET A 89 20.23 -6.89 -5.08
N ARG A 90 21.28 -7.64 -4.69
CA ARG A 90 21.75 -7.67 -3.29
C ARG A 90 22.20 -6.28 -2.83
N GLU A 91 22.90 -5.54 -3.68
CA GLU A 91 23.32 -4.17 -3.39
C GLU A 91 22.13 -3.22 -3.20
N ALA A 92 21.12 -3.31 -4.07
CA ALA A 92 19.90 -2.52 -3.97
C ALA A 92 19.10 -2.83 -2.69
N GLU A 93 19.00 -4.11 -2.30
CA GLU A 93 18.35 -4.52 -1.05
C GLU A 93 19.07 -3.94 0.16
N MET A 94 20.40 -4.06 0.23
CA MET A 94 21.22 -3.50 1.31
C MET A 94 21.08 -1.97 1.41
N ALA A 95 21.11 -1.26 0.28
CA ALA A 95 20.95 0.20 0.25
C ALA A 95 19.57 0.64 0.76
N SER A 96 18.52 -0.13 0.43
CA SER A 96 17.15 0.15 0.88
C SER A 96 16.96 -0.07 2.39
N THR A 97 17.66 -1.06 2.98
CA THR A 97 17.60 -1.35 4.42
C THR A 97 18.29 -0.25 5.22
N LEU A 98 19.47 0.19 4.76
CA LEU A 98 20.23 1.30 5.36
C LEU A 98 19.45 2.62 5.34
N THR A 99 18.71 2.88 4.26
CA THR A 99 17.88 4.09 4.14
C THR A 99 16.66 4.04 5.08
N ARG A 100 16.10 2.85 5.34
CA ARG A 100 14.99 2.68 6.30
C ARG A 100 15.43 2.84 7.75
N THR A 101 16.55 2.24 8.15
CA THR A 101 17.07 2.35 9.52
C THR A 101 17.53 3.78 9.84
N ALA A 102 18.13 4.49 8.88
CA ALA A 102 18.47 5.91 9.03
C ALA A 102 17.25 6.83 9.18
N ARG A 103 16.13 6.52 8.49
CA ARG A 103 14.88 7.27 8.62
C ARG A 103 14.15 6.98 9.94
N GLN A 104 14.19 5.74 10.43
CA GLN A 104 13.59 5.37 11.72
C GLN A 104 14.35 5.98 12.91
N SER A 105 15.69 6.02 12.86
CA SER A 105 16.52 6.60 13.93
C SER A 105 16.45 8.13 14.01
N LYS A 106 16.19 8.84 12.91
CA LYS A 106 15.92 10.30 12.94
C LYS A 106 14.55 10.66 13.52
N LYS A 107 13.55 9.76 13.40
CA LYS A 107 12.21 9.99 13.97
C LYS A 107 12.20 9.78 15.49
N ALA A 108 12.95 8.80 16.00
CA ALA A 108 13.08 8.52 17.43
C ALA A 108 13.93 9.53 18.24
N ARG A 109 14.54 10.54 17.60
CA ARG A 109 15.32 11.62 18.27
C ARG A 109 14.58 12.97 18.29
N ARG A 110 13.35 13.03 17.76
CA ARG A 110 12.51 14.23 17.71
C ARG A 110 11.30 14.18 18.63
N ASP A 111 11.11 13.06 19.32
CA ASP A 111 10.17 12.87 20.43
C ASP A 111 10.96 12.90 21.75
#